data_AF-A0A937DGM0-F1
#
_entry.id   AF-A0A937DGM0-F1
#
_cell.length_a   1.000
_cell.length_b   1.000
_cell.length_c   1.000
_cell.angle_alpha   90.00
_cell.angle_beta   90.00
_cell.angle_gamma   90.00
#
_symmetry.space_group_name_H-M   'P 1'
#
loop_
_entity.id
_entity.type
_entity.pdbx_description
1 polymer ?
#
loop_
_entity_poly.entity_id
_entity_poly.type
_entity_poly.pdbx_seq_one_letter_code
_entity_poly.pdbx_strand_id
1 'polypeptide(L)'
;MKAKTLAIIKFSVAAVILSLMSFWVFQTTKPLNQFAYIIIGVMLLIVGFVIYFGVQALRDAKSGLNPVDELSKKLTQKAAATAYKMSIYMWLFGLFALDLFAIDSVNKAKLVIAIGMIGMTLIFLFTRLYFSRVGIDENQD
;
A
#
# COMPACT_ATOMS: atom_id res chain seq x y z
N MET A 1 -11.07 -22.24 7.02
CA MET A 1 -10.71 -21.37 8.18
C MET A 1 -9.67 -20.31 7.85
N LYS A 2 -8.51 -20.65 7.25
CA LYS A 2 -7.41 -19.70 6.96
C LYS A 2 -7.83 -18.44 6.17
N ALA A 3 -8.72 -18.61 5.19
CA ALA A 3 -9.25 -17.50 4.38
C ALA A 3 -9.99 -16.43 5.18
N LYS A 4 -10.86 -16.86 6.11
CA LYS A 4 -11.65 -15.95 6.94
C LYS A 4 -10.73 -15.16 7.87
N THR A 5 -9.73 -15.81 8.48
CA THR A 5 -8.73 -15.15 9.31
C THR A 5 -7.94 -14.09 8.52
N LEU A 6 -7.50 -14.42 7.29
CA LEU A 6 -6.80 -13.47 6.43
C LEU A 6 -7.66 -12.26 6.04
N ALA A 7 -8.93 -12.47 5.72
CA ALA A 7 -9.87 -11.39 5.44
C ALA A 7 -10.09 -10.51 6.67
N ILE A 8 -10.31 -11.13 7.84
CA ILE A 8 -10.45 -10.41 9.13
C ILE A 8 -9.21 -9.55 9.38
N ILE A 9 -8.00 -10.08 9.21
CA ILE A 9 -6.76 -9.31 9.39
C ILE A 9 -6.74 -8.08 8.45
N LYS A 10 -7.06 -8.27 7.16
CA LYS A 10 -7.08 -7.16 6.19
C LYS A 10 -8.12 -6.09 6.56
N PHE A 11 -9.32 -6.49 6.97
CA PHE A 11 -10.36 -5.56 7.40
C PHE A 11 -10.00 -4.84 8.70
N SER A 12 -9.40 -5.54 9.66
CA SER A 12 -8.89 -4.92 10.89
C SER A 12 -7.81 -3.89 10.61
N VAL A 13 -6.86 -4.20 9.72
CA VAL A 13 -5.83 -3.24 9.29
C VAL A 13 -6.46 -2.00 8.64
N ALA A 14 -7.43 -2.20 7.74
CA ALA A 14 -8.16 -1.08 7.12
C ALA A 14 -8.90 -0.23 8.16
N ALA A 15 -9.57 -0.86 9.13
CA ALA A 15 -10.28 -0.17 10.20
C ALA A 15 -9.34 0.66 11.08
N VAL A 16 -8.16 0.12 11.43
CA VAL A 16 -7.14 0.84 12.19
C VAL A 16 -6.66 2.08 11.42
N ILE A 17 -6.34 1.94 10.13
CA ILE A 17 -5.89 3.06 9.29
C ILE A 17 -6.95 4.16 9.25
N LEU A 18 -8.22 3.81 8.98
CA LEU A 18 -9.33 4.77 8.94
C LEU A 18 -9.57 5.45 10.29
N SER A 19 -9.43 4.71 11.38
CA SER A 19 -9.63 5.25 12.74
C SER A 19 -8.54 6.27 13.09
N LEU A 20 -7.28 5.95 12.81
CA LEU A 20 -6.14 6.86 13.00
C LEU A 20 -6.25 8.10 12.10
N MET A 21 -6.66 7.91 10.83
CA MET A 21 -6.87 9.02 9.90
C MET A 21 -7.98 9.94 10.40
N SER A 22 -9.12 9.37 10.80
CA SER A 22 -10.26 10.13 11.33
C SER A 22 -9.86 10.91 12.58
N PHE A 23 -9.16 10.25 13.51
CA PHE A 23 -8.63 10.87 14.72
C PHE A 23 -7.70 12.05 14.41
N TRP A 24 -6.79 11.90 13.44
CA TRP A 24 -5.90 12.97 13.00
C TRP A 24 -6.67 14.16 12.41
N VAL A 25 -7.69 13.91 11.59
CA VAL A 25 -8.57 14.97 11.06
C VAL A 25 -9.31 15.70 12.19
N PHE A 26 -9.85 14.97 13.18
CA PHE A 26 -10.55 15.57 14.31
C PHE A 26 -9.66 16.42 15.21
N GLN A 27 -8.38 16.06 15.38
CA GLN A 27 -7.44 16.87 16.15
C GLN A 27 -6.95 18.12 15.41
N THR A 28 -7.21 18.21 14.11
CA THR A 28 -6.70 19.32 13.30
C THR A 28 -7.53 20.58 13.55
N THR A 29 -6.93 21.53 14.28
CA THR A 29 -7.57 22.82 14.64
C THR A 29 -7.49 23.88 13.55
N LYS A 30 -6.65 23.67 12.53
CA LYS A 30 -6.45 24.58 11.39
C LYS A 30 -7.20 24.07 10.15
N PRO A 31 -7.64 24.95 9.24
CA PRO A 31 -8.22 24.49 7.97
C PRO A 31 -7.22 23.62 7.19
N LEU A 32 -7.72 22.53 6.61
CA LEU A 32 -6.90 21.61 5.82
C LEU A 32 -6.38 22.31 4.57
N ASN A 33 -5.07 22.20 4.32
CA ASN A 33 -4.43 22.72 3.12
C ASN A 33 -4.52 21.71 1.96
N GLN A 34 -4.12 22.12 0.75
CA GLN A 34 -4.12 21.27 -0.45
C GLN A 34 -3.35 19.95 -0.26
N PHE A 35 -2.21 19.99 0.43
CA PHE A 35 -1.41 18.80 0.72
C PHE A 35 -2.15 17.79 1.61
N ALA A 36 -2.91 18.25 2.60
CA ALA A 36 -3.69 17.36 3.46
C ALA A 36 -4.75 16.59 2.66
N TYR A 37 -5.42 17.23 1.70
CA TYR A 37 -6.39 16.54 0.82
C TYR A 37 -5.72 15.47 -0.05
N ILE A 38 -4.51 15.73 -0.56
CA ILE A 38 -3.74 14.73 -1.32
C ILE A 38 -3.42 13.51 -0.43
N ILE A 39 -2.94 13.74 0.79
CA ILE A 39 -2.60 12.66 1.73
C ILE A 39 -3.84 11.83 2.07
N ILE A 40 -4.97 12.48 2.37
CA ILE A 40 -6.24 11.80 2.63
C ILE A 40 -6.67 10.95 1.41
N GLY A 41 -6.59 11.52 0.20
CA GLY A 41 -6.92 10.81 -1.04
C GLY A 41 -6.06 9.56 -1.24
N VAL A 42 -4.75 9.66 -1.02
CA VAL A 42 -3.83 8.53 -1.12
C VAL A 42 -4.11 7.47 -0.04
N MET A 43 -4.41 7.89 1.20
CA MET A 43 -4.79 6.95 2.26
C MET A 43 -6.07 6.19 1.93
N LEU A 44 -7.09 6.88 1.42
CA LEU A 44 -8.34 6.25 0.99
C LEU A 44 -8.11 5.26 -0.16
N LEU A 45 -7.20 5.60 -1.10
CA LEU A 45 -6.80 4.67 -2.16
C LEU A 45 -6.16 3.41 -1.59
N ILE A 46 -5.20 3.54 -0.66
CA ILE A 46 -4.55 2.39 0.00
C ILE A 46 -5.59 1.53 0.73
N VAL A 47 -6.48 2.13 1.51
CA VAL A 47 -7.57 1.43 2.21
C VAL A 47 -8.48 0.71 1.22
N GLY A 48 -8.84 1.36 0.11
CA GLY A 48 -9.64 0.78 -0.96
C GLY A 48 -9.01 -0.49 -1.53
N PHE A 49 -7.69 -0.47 -1.75
CA PHE A 49 -6.94 -1.66 -2.17
C PHE A 49 -6.93 -2.78 -1.13
N VAL A 50 -6.72 -2.44 0.15
CA VAL A 50 -6.74 -3.44 1.24
C VAL A 50 -8.11 -4.12 1.33
N ILE A 51 -9.19 -3.34 1.24
CA ILE A 51 -10.57 -3.83 1.22
C ILE A 51 -10.81 -4.68 -0.02
N TYR A 52 -10.41 -4.22 -1.21
CA TYR A 52 -10.54 -4.96 -2.47
C TYR A 52 -9.92 -6.35 -2.36
N PHE A 53 -8.67 -6.46 -1.90
CA PHE A 53 -7.99 -7.75 -1.72
C PHE A 53 -8.58 -8.58 -0.56
N GLY A 54 -9.24 -7.95 0.42
CA GLY A 54 -9.99 -8.63 1.48
C GLY A 54 -11.26 -9.29 0.94
N VAL A 55 -12.04 -8.55 0.16
CA VAL A 55 -13.27 -9.03 -0.49
C VAL A 55 -12.94 -10.12 -1.51
N GLN A 56 -11.88 -9.95 -2.31
CA GLN A 56 -11.44 -10.98 -3.26
C GLN A 56 -11.14 -12.29 -2.54
N ALA A 57 -10.37 -12.26 -1.44
CA ALA A 57 -10.04 -13.45 -0.66
C ALA A 57 -11.29 -14.15 -0.06
N LEU A 58 -12.34 -13.40 0.28
CA LEU A 58 -13.62 -13.97 0.72
C LEU A 58 -14.42 -14.60 -0.42
N ARG A 59 -14.41 -13.98 -1.61
CA ARG A 59 -15.07 -14.51 -2.80
C ARG A 59 -14.43 -15.82 -3.23
N ASP A 60 -13.11 -15.88 -3.29
CA ASP A 60 -12.35 -17.08 -3.66
C ASP A 60 -12.60 -18.23 -2.67
N ALA A 61 -12.68 -17.91 -1.38
CA ALA A 61 -13.01 -18.90 -0.35
C ALA A 61 -14.45 -19.42 -0.46
N LYS A 62 -15.40 -18.59 -0.91
CA LYS A 62 -16.79 -19.02 -1.17
C LYS A 62 -16.91 -19.89 -2.41
N SER A 63 -16.06 -19.70 -3.43
CA SER A 63 -16.02 -20.52 -4.64
C SER A 63 -15.23 -21.83 -4.48
N GLY A 64 -14.80 -22.16 -3.26
CA GLY A 64 -14.05 -23.39 -2.98
C GLY A 64 -12.57 -23.35 -3.39
N LEU A 65 -12.09 -22.22 -3.91
CA LEU A 65 -10.68 -22.02 -4.23
C LEU A 65 -9.89 -21.80 -2.94
N ASN A 66 -8.69 -22.36 -2.87
CA ASN A 66 -7.79 -22.08 -1.75
C ASN A 66 -7.20 -20.68 -1.94
N PRO A 67 -7.49 -19.70 -1.06
CA PRO A 67 -7.02 -18.33 -1.25
C PRO A 67 -5.50 -18.18 -1.07
N VAL A 68 -4.82 -19.25 -0.66
CA VAL A 68 -3.37 -19.34 -0.55
C VAL A 68 -2.84 -20.46 -1.45
N ASP A 69 -3.32 -20.50 -2.69
CA ASP A 69 -2.75 -21.33 -3.74
C ASP A 69 -1.27 -20.97 -3.98
N GLU A 70 -0.48 -21.94 -4.45
CA GLU A 70 0.94 -21.77 -4.76
C GLU A 70 1.16 -20.65 -5.76
N LEU A 71 0.27 -20.51 -6.75
CA LEU A 71 0.31 -19.41 -7.71
C LEU A 71 0.13 -18.04 -7.02
N SER A 72 -0.81 -17.91 -6.08
CA SER A 72 -1.06 -16.67 -5.32
C SER A 72 0.13 -16.30 -4.42
N LYS A 73 0.81 -17.30 -3.86
CA LYS A 73 2.07 -17.11 -3.11
C LYS A 73 3.19 -16.62 -4.02
N LYS A 74 3.43 -17.30 -5.15
CA LYS A 74 4.41 -16.88 -6.17
C LYS A 74 4.12 -15.47 -6.69
N LEU A 75 2.84 -15.15 -6.91
CA LEU A 75 2.37 -13.82 -7.29
C LEU A 75 2.77 -12.74 -6.29
N THR A 76 2.46 -13.00 -5.02
CA THR A 76 2.77 -12.06 -3.94
C THR A 76 4.28 -11.90 -3.77
N GLN A 77 5.05 -12.99 -3.93
CA GLN A 77 6.51 -12.98 -3.83
C GLN A 77 7.15 -12.20 -4.99
N LYS A 78 6.75 -12.46 -6.24
CA LYS A 78 7.25 -11.72 -7.42
C LYS A 78 6.87 -10.25 -7.34
N ALA A 79 5.64 -9.93 -6.93
CA ALA A 79 5.20 -8.57 -6.70
C ALA A 79 6.02 -7.87 -5.61
N ALA A 80 6.31 -8.54 -4.49
CA ALA A 80 7.14 -8.00 -3.42
C ALA A 80 8.58 -7.75 -3.87
N ALA A 81 9.18 -8.69 -4.60
CA ALA A 81 10.54 -8.55 -5.11
C ALA A 81 10.67 -7.40 -6.13
N THR A 82 9.73 -7.31 -7.09
CA THR A 82 9.71 -6.22 -8.07
C THR A 82 9.43 -4.88 -7.40
N ALA A 83 8.48 -4.82 -6.47
CA ALA A 83 8.18 -3.60 -5.73
C ALA A 83 9.36 -3.14 -4.88
N TYR A 84 10.09 -4.06 -4.25
CA TYR A 84 11.30 -3.75 -3.49
C TYR A 84 12.37 -3.13 -4.40
N LYS A 85 12.65 -3.75 -5.55
CA LYS A 85 13.61 -3.22 -6.53
C LYS A 85 13.22 -1.81 -7.00
N MET A 86 11.95 -1.59 -7.37
CA MET A 86 11.46 -0.26 -7.76
C MET A 86 11.56 0.76 -6.63
N SER A 87 11.30 0.33 -5.39
CA SER A 87 11.30 1.24 -4.25
C SER A 87 12.67 1.87 -3.98
N ILE A 88 13.76 1.13 -4.22
CA ILE A 88 15.14 1.65 -4.05
C ILE A 88 15.36 2.90 -4.92
N TYR A 89 14.95 2.86 -6.19
CA TYR A 89 15.05 4.01 -7.08
C TYR A 89 14.15 5.17 -6.64
N MET A 90 12.98 4.88 -6.10
CA MET A 90 12.09 5.90 -5.53
C MET A 90 12.71 6.59 -4.31
N TRP A 91 13.37 5.85 -3.41
CA TRP A 91 14.08 6.42 -2.27
C TRP A 91 15.24 7.34 -2.70
N LEU A 92 16.03 6.90 -3.68
CA LEU A 92 17.09 7.72 -4.28
C LEU A 92 16.54 9.02 -4.87
N PHE A 93 15.44 8.92 -5.63
CA PHE A 93 14.76 10.09 -6.18
C PHE A 93 14.20 11.00 -5.08
N GLY A 94 13.60 10.45 -4.04
CA GLY A 94 13.04 11.20 -2.91
C GLY A 94 14.10 12.02 -2.17
N LEU A 95 15.28 11.46 -1.94
CA LEU A 95 16.39 12.19 -1.32
C LEU A 95 16.84 13.38 -2.19
N PHE A 96 17.03 13.15 -3.50
CA PHE A 96 17.40 14.21 -4.44
C PHE A 96 16.33 15.31 -4.54
N ALA A 97 15.06 14.92 -4.64
CA ALA A 97 13.95 15.86 -4.75
C ALA A 97 13.86 16.79 -3.53
N LEU A 98 14.12 16.28 -2.33
CA LEU A 98 14.02 17.08 -1.10
C LEU A 98 15.12 18.11 -0.93
N ASP A 99 16.27 17.89 -1.55
CA ASP A 99 17.32 18.90 -1.62
C ASP A 99 16.97 20.05 -2.55
N LEU A 100 16.16 19.81 -3.59
CA LEU A 100 15.65 20.86 -4.48
C LEU A 100 14.61 21.77 -3.81
N PHE A 101 13.81 21.24 -2.87
CA PHE A 101 12.72 22.00 -2.24
C PHE A 101 13.13 22.80 -0.99
N ALA A 102 14.43 22.88 -0.66
CA ALA A 102 14.97 23.70 0.44
C ALA A 102 14.22 23.58 1.80
N ILE A 103 13.70 22.39 2.11
CA ILE A 103 12.91 22.14 3.33
C ILE A 103 13.82 22.17 4.58
N ASP A 104 13.33 22.72 5.70
CA ASP A 104 14.07 22.70 6.98
C ASP A 104 14.49 21.27 7.41
N SER A 105 15.72 21.13 7.93
CA SER A 105 16.35 19.81 8.15
C SER A 105 15.57 18.87 9.07
N VAL A 106 14.87 19.40 10.09
CA VAL A 106 14.08 18.61 11.04
C VAL A 106 12.81 18.06 10.41
N ASN A 107 12.21 18.79 9.47
CA ASN A 107 11.01 18.38 8.76
C ASN A 107 11.33 17.53 7.52
N LYS A 108 12.53 17.68 6.95
CA LYS A 108 13.03 16.83 5.86
C LYS A 108 12.93 15.34 6.22
N ALA A 109 13.58 14.90 7.30
CA ALA A 109 13.62 13.47 7.64
C ALA A 109 12.23 12.84 7.81
N LYS A 110 11.32 13.53 8.53
CA LYS A 110 9.94 13.07 8.72
C LYS A 110 9.19 12.94 7.38
N LEU A 111 9.40 13.90 6.49
CA LEU A 111 8.74 13.95 5.20
C LEU A 111 9.31 12.91 4.22
N VAL A 112 10.63 12.68 4.20
CA VAL A 112 11.26 11.57 3.44
C VAL A 112 10.64 10.25 3.87
N ILE A 113 10.58 10.00 5.18
CA ILE A 113 10.11 8.72 5.72
C ILE A 113 8.62 8.52 5.41
N ALA A 114 7.80 9.56 5.59
CA ALA A 114 6.37 9.50 5.29
C ALA A 114 6.11 9.21 3.80
N ILE A 115 6.76 9.97 2.90
CA ILE A 115 6.63 9.76 1.45
C ILE A 115 7.18 8.39 1.05
N GLY A 116 8.31 7.98 1.62
CA GLY A 116 8.93 6.69 1.36
C GLY A 116 8.03 5.51 1.73
N MET A 117 7.38 5.54 2.91
CA MET A 117 6.44 4.49 3.33
C MET A 117 5.20 4.45 2.44
N ILE A 118 4.61 5.61 2.13
CA ILE A 118 3.45 5.71 1.25
C ILE A 118 3.81 5.20 -0.15
N GLY A 119 4.95 5.65 -0.70
CA GLY A 119 5.44 5.27 -2.01
C GLY A 119 5.71 3.77 -2.10
N MET A 120 6.38 3.18 -1.12
CA MET A 120 6.60 1.73 -1.05
C MET A 120 5.29 0.95 -1.04
N THR A 121 4.32 1.41 -0.26
CA THR A 121 2.99 0.79 -0.17
C THR A 121 2.28 0.85 -1.53
N LEU A 122 2.28 2.00 -2.20
CA LEU A 122 1.68 2.17 -3.51
C LEU A 122 2.35 1.31 -4.57
N ILE A 123 3.68 1.33 -4.65
CA ILE A 123 4.45 0.51 -5.60
C ILE A 123 4.09 -0.97 -5.41
N PHE A 124 4.04 -1.45 -4.17
CA PHE A 124 3.64 -2.83 -3.89
C PHE A 124 2.21 -3.12 -4.34
N LEU A 125 1.24 -2.25 -4.01
CA LEU A 125 -0.16 -2.44 -4.38
C LEU A 125 -0.36 -2.45 -5.89
N PHE A 126 0.26 -1.51 -6.62
CA PHE A 126 0.19 -1.45 -8.08
C PHE A 126 0.87 -2.65 -8.73
N THR A 127 2.06 -3.02 -8.26
CA THR A 127 2.80 -4.19 -8.77
C THR A 127 1.99 -5.48 -8.54
N ARG A 128 1.38 -5.63 -7.36
CA ARG A 128 0.52 -6.76 -7.05
C ARG A 128 -0.74 -6.78 -7.91
N LEU A 129 -1.38 -5.63 -8.10
CA LEU A 129 -2.56 -5.52 -8.97
C LEU A 129 -2.21 -5.89 -10.41
N TYR A 130 -1.08 -5.40 -10.92
CA TYR A 130 -0.58 -5.68 -12.26
C TYR A 130 -0.38 -7.19 -12.47
N PHE A 131 0.40 -7.85 -11.62
CA PHE A 131 0.60 -9.28 -11.74
C PHE A 131 -0.70 -10.07 -11.56
N SER A 132 -1.61 -9.63 -10.67
CA SER A 132 -2.92 -10.28 -10.50
C SER A 132 -3.80 -10.23 -11.76
N ARG A 133 -3.55 -9.31 -12.69
CA ARG A 133 -4.29 -9.20 -13.95
C ARG A 133 -3.59 -9.88 -15.12
N VAL A 134 -2.27 -9.75 -15.20
CA VAL A 134 -1.45 -10.28 -16.31
C VAL A 134 -1.10 -11.76 -16.12
N GLY A 135 -1.09 -12.25 -14.88
CA GLY A 135 -0.51 -13.56 -14.55
C GLY A 135 1.00 -13.50 -14.47
N ILE A 136 1.61 -14.64 -14.15
CA ILE A 136 3.07 -14.82 -14.17
C ILE A 136 3.37 -15.96 -15.13
N ASP A 137 4.24 -15.70 -16.11
CA ASP A 137 4.81 -16.74 -16.95
C ASP A 137 5.95 -17.42 -16.17
N GLU A 138 5.84 -18.73 -15.95
CA GLU A 138 6.84 -19.52 -15.21
C GLU A 138 8.13 -19.75 -16.02
N ASN A 139 8.15 -19.38 -17.30
CA ASN A 139 9.28 -19.63 -18.21
C ASN A 139 10.27 -18.47 -18.37
N GLN A 140 10.20 -17.42 -17.52
CA GLN A 140 11.05 -16.22 -17.64
C GLN A 140 12.03 -16.00 -16.46
N ASP A 141 12.40 -17.06 -15.75
CA ASP A 141 13.51 -17.02 -14.77
C ASP A 141 14.75 -17.73 -15.33
#